data_AF-A0A552LJ43-F1
#
_entry.id   AF-A0A552LJ43-F1
#
_cell.length_a   1.000
_cell.length_b   1.000
_cell.length_c   1.000
_cell.angle_alpha   90.00
_cell.angle_beta   90.00
_cell.angle_gamma   90.00
#
_symmetry.space_group_name_H-M   'P 1'
#
loop_
_entity.id
_entity.type
_entity.pdbx_description
1 polymer ?
#
loop_
_entity_poly.entity_id
_entity_poly.type
_entity_poly.pdbx_seq_one_letter_code
_entity_poly.pdbx_strand_id
1 'polypeptide(L)'
;MINLNPAIEQKINQFILETQNKFSQDKSATLASYQTEAETITQETNNLKDELNQKLGELTFSDPLPSREELEKQIIAHTDQLVETITLLSTGKSSETPLDTFSQETDGLVATITNLFNANANVPNLPELKEKLTVWQTKVKDTLVKFFTTVELQQKNESLIAELKDNLDKYSSIPEVDEPFEKLVKEFKDNFAQLQGASVLFKNLDDLINEIQARDEVIKLNHRIDILLEKTKEQVAGFPQELDREVQGELAKLITILGIAQVELMNISKPCDIMQVKAVVDTGEIAIKSLTGRPNIILAQKLRYAARTGLRKTQTDFWTGLSDFRDNLFHSFKIPTKVLIGLVLALPLNWGIMNSFPVNDLLTSLPPIINSSNQNTEGQSNQNTEVKDENFRLLILILMTGTLGGAVSLLTRLQDFDNPKNQKYDDDLLPFIIGLTKPILGGSFAFFILLILNSSISPLQIRSDGGDKGNDTYLYGLLTMAFVAGFSERLIPDLINQVEKKVTVEASSTGQGLPPTISIAPSSATLAFNGIQEFSINPVGNYTITISPPESGKIDKNTTDAKFTYTAPAQGKAGDTITITATSDSGQTAKATVTLTA
;
A
#
# COMPACT_ATOMS: atom_id res chain seq x y z
N MET A 1 -23.91 28.75 7.41
CA MET A 1 -23.05 29.06 8.57
C MET A 1 -22.36 27.77 8.97
N ILE A 2 -21.13 27.56 8.49
CA ILE A 2 -20.31 26.44 8.92
C ILE A 2 -19.67 26.92 10.22
N ASN A 3 -20.04 26.28 11.33
CA ASN A 3 -19.51 26.61 12.65
C ASN A 3 -18.02 26.30 12.65
N LEU A 4 -17.19 27.22 13.18
CA LEU A 4 -15.76 26.96 13.39
C LEU A 4 -15.60 25.61 14.10
N ASN A 5 -14.65 24.78 13.65
CA ASN A 5 -14.22 23.67 14.50
C ASN A 5 -13.60 24.28 15.76
N PRO A 6 -14.14 24.01 16.97
CA PRO A 6 -13.61 24.54 18.22
C PRO A 6 -12.10 24.30 18.39
N ALA A 7 -11.56 23.25 17.77
CA ALA A 7 -10.13 22.94 17.81
C ALA A 7 -9.25 23.93 17.02
N ILE A 8 -9.71 24.46 15.87
CA ILE A 8 -8.94 25.45 15.09
C ILE A 8 -9.03 26.82 15.76
N GLU A 9 -10.22 27.19 16.24
CA GLU A 9 -10.41 28.43 17.01
C GLU A 9 -9.52 28.46 18.26
N GLN A 10 -9.38 27.34 18.97
CA GLN A 10 -8.46 27.20 20.08
C GLN A 10 -7.00 27.39 19.66
N LYS A 11 -6.58 26.79 18.54
CA LYS A 11 -5.21 26.94 18.00
C LYS A 11 -4.92 28.37 17.55
N ILE A 12 -5.87 29.05 16.90
CA ILE A 12 -5.75 30.47 16.52
C ILE A 12 -5.57 31.31 17.79
N ASN A 13 -6.46 31.16 18.77
CA ASN A 13 -6.37 31.89 20.03
C ASN A 13 -5.07 31.62 20.79
N GLN A 14 -4.59 30.37 20.80
CA GLN A 14 -3.31 30.01 21.39
C GLN A 14 -2.14 30.68 20.66
N PHE A 15 -2.12 30.64 19.33
CA PHE A 15 -1.08 31.28 18.53
C PHE A 15 -1.04 32.80 18.76
N ILE A 16 -2.20 33.45 18.79
CA ILE A 16 -2.30 34.90 19.08
C ILE A 16 -1.78 35.20 20.49
N LEU A 17 -2.17 34.40 21.49
CA LEU A 17 -1.71 34.58 22.86
C LEU A 17 -0.18 34.41 22.98
N GLU A 18 0.39 33.38 22.37
CA GLU A 18 1.84 33.15 22.33
C GLU A 18 2.58 34.32 21.65
N THR A 19 2.05 34.81 20.53
CA THR A 19 2.59 35.96 19.81
C THR A 19 2.54 37.23 20.66
N GLN A 20 1.40 37.52 21.29
CA GLN A 20 1.23 38.67 22.18
C GLN A 20 2.17 38.62 23.39
N ASN A 21 2.35 37.44 23.99
CA ASN A 21 3.25 37.26 25.13
C ASN A 21 4.71 37.52 24.72
N LYS A 22 5.15 36.98 23.58
CA LYS A 22 6.51 37.19 23.06
C LYS A 22 6.78 38.66 22.71
N PHE A 23 5.81 39.28 22.04
CA PHE A 23 5.88 40.70 21.73
C PHE A 23 5.90 41.56 22.99
N SER A 24 5.07 41.24 23.99
CA SER A 24 5.05 41.95 25.28
C SER A 24 6.38 41.83 26.03
N GLN A 25 7.00 40.64 26.02
CA GLN A 25 8.31 40.41 26.63
C GLN A 25 9.41 41.25 25.97
N ASP A 26 9.44 41.28 24.64
CA ASP A 26 10.40 42.08 23.86
C ASP A 26 10.18 43.59 24.05
N LYS A 27 8.91 44.02 24.05
CA LYS A 27 8.48 45.38 24.39
C LYS A 27 8.96 45.79 25.77
N SER A 28 8.79 44.94 26.79
CA SER A 28 9.26 45.22 28.16
C SER A 28 10.78 45.30 28.25
N ALA A 29 11.52 44.41 27.58
CA ALA A 29 12.98 44.43 27.58
C ALA A 29 13.53 45.71 26.90
N THR A 30 12.93 46.08 25.78
CA THR A 30 13.26 47.29 25.03
C THR A 30 12.95 48.55 25.83
N LEU A 31 11.78 48.61 26.47
CA LEU A 31 11.38 49.72 27.34
C LEU A 31 12.33 49.87 28.54
N ALA A 32 12.78 48.77 29.14
CA ALA A 32 13.72 48.81 30.27
C ALA A 32 15.09 49.39 29.86
N SER A 33 15.64 48.95 28.71
CA SER A 33 16.89 49.52 28.15
C SER A 33 16.78 51.03 27.94
N TYR A 34 15.61 51.46 27.48
CA TYR A 34 15.30 52.85 27.19
C TYR A 34 15.11 53.70 28.44
N GLN A 35 14.49 53.17 29.49
CA GLN A 35 14.42 53.85 30.78
C GLN A 35 15.81 54.15 31.33
N THR A 36 16.76 53.22 31.19
CA THR A 36 18.16 53.45 31.57
C THR A 36 18.84 54.55 30.73
N GLU A 37 18.59 54.58 29.42
CA GLU A 37 19.14 55.62 28.54
C GLU A 37 18.53 57.00 28.84
N ALA A 38 17.23 57.05 29.12
CA ALA A 38 16.53 58.27 29.52
C ALA A 38 17.03 58.81 30.87
N GLU A 39 17.26 57.94 31.87
CA GLU A 39 17.88 58.31 33.15
C GLU A 39 19.27 58.91 32.94
N THR A 40 20.07 58.29 32.07
CA THR A 40 21.42 58.78 31.74
C THR A 40 21.38 60.16 31.11
N ILE A 41 20.52 60.36 30.11
CA ILE A 41 20.36 61.67 29.45
C ILE A 41 19.82 62.71 30.42
N THR A 42 18.88 62.34 31.29
CA THR A 42 18.34 63.24 32.33
C THR A 42 19.44 63.71 33.26
N GLN A 43 20.31 62.80 33.71
CA GLN A 43 21.45 63.15 34.55
C GLN A 43 22.45 64.04 33.81
N GLU A 44 22.77 63.73 32.54
CA GLU A 44 23.66 64.58 31.72
C GLU A 44 23.09 65.97 31.49
N THR A 45 21.79 66.06 31.26
CA THR A 45 21.05 67.32 31.05
C THR A 45 21.08 68.18 32.32
N ASN A 46 20.88 67.57 33.50
CA ASN A 46 21.00 68.25 34.79
C ASN A 46 22.45 68.71 35.08
N ASN A 47 23.44 67.86 34.81
CA ASN A 47 24.85 68.22 34.96
C ASN A 47 25.22 69.40 34.05
N LEU A 48 24.72 69.42 32.81
CA LEU A 48 24.94 70.50 31.84
C LEU A 48 24.27 71.80 32.31
N LYS A 49 23.05 71.73 32.86
CA LYS A 49 22.37 72.88 33.50
C LYS A 49 23.19 73.44 34.66
N ASP A 50 23.70 72.60 35.54
CA ASP A 50 24.53 73.04 36.67
C ASP A 50 25.84 73.69 36.21
N GLU A 51 26.52 73.08 35.22
CA GLU A 51 27.74 73.64 34.63
C GLU A 51 27.47 74.99 33.93
N LEU A 52 26.36 75.11 33.20
CA LEU A 52 25.94 76.36 32.55
C LEU A 52 25.61 77.45 33.57
N ASN A 53 24.86 77.13 34.63
CA ASN A 53 24.50 78.09 35.69
C ASN A 53 25.73 78.55 36.46
N GLN A 54 26.67 77.66 36.75
CA GLN A 54 27.95 78.01 37.36
C GLN A 54 28.74 78.98 36.46
N LYS A 55 28.82 78.69 35.16
CA LYS A 55 29.55 79.52 34.20
C LYS A 55 28.88 80.85 33.90
N LEU A 56 27.56 80.92 33.90
CA LEU A 56 26.81 82.18 33.86
C LEU A 56 27.22 83.14 35.00
N GLY A 57 27.64 82.61 36.15
CA GLY A 57 28.17 83.38 37.27
C GLY A 57 29.52 84.04 37.02
N GLU A 58 30.30 83.55 36.04
CA GLU A 58 31.64 84.04 35.68
C GLU A 58 31.63 85.04 34.50
N LEU A 59 30.47 85.24 33.84
CA LEU A 59 30.36 86.07 32.62
C LEU A 59 30.08 87.55 32.93
N THR A 60 30.57 88.42 32.05
CA THR A 60 30.33 89.87 32.09
C THR A 60 29.24 90.26 31.09
N PHE A 61 28.14 90.84 31.55
CA PHE A 61 27.02 91.25 30.71
C PHE A 61 27.18 92.72 30.29
N SER A 62 27.17 92.99 28.99
CA SER A 62 27.12 94.35 28.42
C SER A 62 25.83 94.53 27.61
N ASP A 63 25.26 95.72 27.64
CA ASP A 63 24.08 96.07 26.82
C ASP A 63 24.39 95.84 25.33
N PRO A 64 23.50 95.19 24.56
CA PRO A 64 22.05 95.02 24.78
C PRO A 64 21.60 93.57 25.07
N LEU A 65 22.39 92.77 25.77
CA LEU A 65 22.06 91.35 26.04
C LEU A 65 20.98 91.21 27.14
N PRO A 66 20.16 90.13 27.11
CA PRO A 66 19.24 89.82 28.21
C PRO A 66 20.00 89.77 29.54
N SER A 67 19.33 90.20 30.61
CA SER A 67 19.93 90.19 31.95
C SER A 67 20.31 88.76 32.34
N ARG A 68 21.33 88.62 33.19
CA ARG A 68 21.76 87.31 33.72
C ARG A 68 20.57 86.49 34.27
N GLU A 69 19.69 87.15 35.01
CA GLU A 69 18.51 86.56 35.63
C GLU A 69 17.52 86.02 34.58
N GLU A 70 17.36 86.71 33.46
CA GLU A 70 16.48 86.28 32.36
C GLU A 70 17.07 85.05 31.62
N LEU A 71 18.37 85.02 31.39
CA LEU A 71 19.05 83.88 30.77
C LEU A 71 19.04 82.63 31.65
N GLU A 72 19.32 82.79 32.94
CA GLU A 72 19.26 81.71 33.92
C GLU A 72 17.85 81.10 33.96
N LYS A 73 16.82 81.95 33.95
CA LYS A 73 15.42 81.51 33.88
C LYS A 73 15.09 80.77 32.59
N GLN A 74 15.58 81.21 31.44
CA GLN A 74 15.38 80.54 30.15
C GLN A 74 16.08 79.17 30.11
N ILE A 75 17.33 79.07 30.58
CA ILE A 75 18.05 77.80 30.65
C ILE A 75 17.32 76.82 31.57
N ILE A 76 16.89 77.26 32.75
CA ILE A 76 16.11 76.42 33.67
C ILE A 76 14.82 75.93 33.01
N ALA A 77 14.05 76.82 32.38
CA ALA A 77 12.79 76.48 31.74
C ALA A 77 12.96 75.44 30.62
N HIS A 78 13.89 75.67 29.69
CA HIS A 78 14.16 74.72 28.60
C HIS A 78 14.66 73.37 29.14
N THR A 79 15.54 73.38 30.15
CA THR A 79 16.08 72.13 30.70
C THR A 79 15.01 71.33 31.44
N ASP A 80 14.17 71.98 32.25
CA ASP A 80 13.12 71.30 33.02
C ASP A 80 12.08 70.68 32.07
N GLN A 81 11.72 71.39 30.99
CA GLN A 81 10.81 70.88 29.96
C GLN A 81 11.40 69.71 29.16
N LEU A 82 12.71 69.73 28.88
CA LEU A 82 13.42 68.60 28.27
C LEU A 82 13.41 67.38 29.20
N VAL A 83 13.69 67.55 30.49
CA VAL A 83 13.67 66.45 31.48
C VAL A 83 12.27 65.86 31.60
N GLU A 84 11.23 66.70 31.67
CA GLU A 84 9.83 66.25 31.70
C GLU A 84 9.50 65.41 30.45
N THR A 85 9.89 65.89 29.27
CA THR A 85 9.60 65.18 28.02
C THR A 85 10.38 63.87 27.88
N ILE A 86 11.66 63.83 28.27
CA ILE A 86 12.46 62.58 28.33
C ILE A 86 11.79 61.57 29.25
N THR A 87 11.29 62.03 30.40
CA THR A 87 10.60 61.19 31.37
C THR A 87 9.29 60.63 30.81
N LEU A 88 8.51 61.44 30.08
CA LEU A 88 7.28 60.97 29.42
C LEU A 88 7.58 59.95 28.32
N LEU A 89 8.58 60.20 27.48
CA LEU A 89 8.99 59.28 26.42
C LEU A 89 9.50 57.94 26.96
N SER A 90 10.19 57.94 28.10
CA SER A 90 10.66 56.69 28.74
C SER A 90 9.54 55.80 29.29
N THR A 91 8.31 56.32 29.40
CA THR A 91 7.13 55.52 29.77
C THR A 91 6.49 54.79 28.58
N GLY A 92 6.96 55.02 27.34
CA GLY A 92 6.39 54.42 26.13
C GLY A 92 5.06 55.04 25.68
N LYS A 93 4.65 56.16 26.29
CA LYS A 93 3.46 56.94 25.89
C LYS A 93 3.83 57.98 24.84
N SER A 94 3.98 57.57 23.57
CA SER A 94 4.33 58.49 22.47
C SER A 94 3.18 59.40 22.03
N SER A 95 1.92 59.04 22.31
CA SER A 95 0.75 59.80 21.85
C SER A 95 0.61 61.17 22.50
N GLU A 96 1.36 61.44 23.57
CA GLU A 96 1.18 62.62 24.42
C GLU A 96 2.22 63.73 24.17
N THR A 97 3.32 63.48 23.44
CA THR A 97 4.35 64.52 23.21
C THR A 97 4.88 64.53 21.78
N PRO A 98 4.65 65.59 20.98
CA PRO A 98 5.19 65.70 19.62
C PRO A 98 6.72 65.79 19.62
N LEU A 99 7.38 65.02 18.76
CA LEU A 99 8.83 65.10 18.50
C LEU A 99 9.26 66.54 18.17
N ASP A 100 8.37 67.29 17.50
CA ASP A 100 8.56 68.70 17.16
C ASP A 100 8.74 69.58 18.40
N THR A 101 7.98 69.33 19.47
CA THR A 101 8.10 70.08 20.72
C THR A 101 9.48 69.85 21.35
N PHE A 102 9.95 68.60 21.39
CA PHE A 102 11.25 68.29 21.97
C PHE A 102 12.42 68.81 21.13
N SER A 103 12.34 68.70 19.80
CA SER A 103 13.36 69.26 18.90
C SER A 103 13.41 70.78 19.03
N GLN A 104 12.25 71.44 19.15
CA GLN A 104 12.16 72.88 19.39
C GLN A 104 12.80 73.31 20.70
N GLU A 105 12.56 72.58 21.80
CA GLU A 105 13.19 72.89 23.10
C GLU A 105 14.71 72.68 23.07
N THR A 106 15.16 71.61 22.42
CA THR A 106 16.59 71.31 22.26
C THR A 106 17.29 72.39 21.44
N ASP A 107 16.69 72.77 20.30
CA ASP A 107 17.24 73.80 19.41
C ASP A 107 17.13 75.19 20.04
N GLY A 108 16.09 75.46 20.84
CA GLY A 108 15.90 76.67 21.62
C GLY A 108 16.96 76.85 22.70
N LEU A 109 17.24 75.81 23.49
CA LEU A 109 18.33 75.82 24.48
C LEU A 109 19.68 76.08 23.81
N VAL A 110 19.97 75.39 22.71
CA VAL A 110 21.24 75.55 21.98
C VAL A 110 21.37 76.95 21.37
N ALA A 111 20.29 77.52 20.85
CA ALA A 111 20.27 78.90 20.34
C ALA A 111 20.53 79.92 21.45
N THR A 112 19.86 79.78 22.59
CA THR A 112 20.04 80.64 23.78
C THR A 112 21.50 80.61 24.26
N ILE A 113 22.09 79.42 24.38
CA ILE A 113 23.48 79.25 24.83
C ILE A 113 24.47 79.73 23.75
N THR A 114 24.21 79.48 22.47
CA THR A 114 25.09 79.93 21.37
C THR A 114 25.15 81.45 21.26
N ASN A 115 24.01 82.13 21.44
CA ASN A 115 23.97 83.60 21.47
C ASN A 115 24.77 84.15 22.65
N LEU A 116 24.66 83.52 23.82
CA LEU A 116 25.47 83.86 25.00
C LEU A 116 26.98 83.68 24.74
N PHE A 117 27.37 82.60 24.07
CA PHE A 117 28.77 82.31 23.76
C PHE A 117 29.36 83.26 22.73
N ASN A 118 28.60 83.59 21.68
CA ASN A 118 29.04 84.53 20.65
C ASN A 118 29.27 85.95 21.22
N ALA A 119 28.50 86.33 22.24
CA ALA A 119 28.67 87.60 22.95
C ALA A 119 29.90 87.65 23.88
N ASN A 120 30.43 86.49 24.30
CA ASN A 120 31.49 86.37 25.31
C ASN A 120 32.72 85.60 24.80
N ALA A 121 33.00 85.66 23.49
CA ALA A 121 33.98 84.81 22.79
C ALA A 121 35.43 84.83 23.35
N ASN A 122 35.78 85.80 24.20
CA ASN A 122 37.11 85.94 24.80
C ASN A 122 37.26 85.24 26.17
N VAL A 123 36.22 84.58 26.70
CA VAL A 123 36.25 83.93 28.02
C VAL A 123 36.91 82.53 27.91
N PRO A 124 37.90 82.20 28.77
CA PRO A 124 38.51 80.86 28.82
C PRO A 124 37.47 79.75 29.07
N ASN A 125 37.66 78.56 28.47
CA ASN A 125 36.82 77.36 28.64
C ASN A 125 35.42 77.38 27.97
N LEU A 126 35.02 78.50 27.34
CA LEU A 126 33.77 78.58 26.56
C LEU A 126 33.74 77.65 25.32
N PRO A 127 34.84 77.47 24.56
CA PRO A 127 34.88 76.53 23.44
C PRO A 127 34.65 75.07 23.86
N GLU A 128 35.19 74.67 25.01
CA GLU A 128 35.01 73.32 25.56
C GLU A 128 33.55 73.06 25.94
N LEU A 129 32.89 74.05 26.56
CA LEU A 129 31.46 73.95 26.90
C LEU A 129 30.57 73.90 25.65
N LYS A 130 30.93 74.63 24.59
CA LYS A 130 30.26 74.56 23.28
C LYS A 130 30.39 73.18 22.64
N GLU A 131 31.56 72.56 22.75
CA GLU A 131 31.77 71.19 22.27
C GLU A 131 30.93 70.18 23.07
N LYS A 132 30.94 70.26 24.41
CA LYS A 132 30.08 69.43 25.28
C LYS A 132 28.60 69.57 24.95
N LEU A 133 28.11 70.81 24.76
CA LEU A 133 26.72 71.08 24.37
C LEU A 133 26.36 70.44 23.03
N THR A 134 27.27 70.51 22.05
CA THR A 134 27.06 69.90 20.73
C THR A 134 27.00 68.38 20.83
N VAL A 135 27.90 67.77 21.59
CA VAL A 135 27.93 66.32 21.83
C VAL A 135 26.65 65.85 22.53
N TRP A 136 26.21 66.58 23.56
CA TRP A 136 24.96 66.32 24.26
C TRP A 136 23.75 66.45 23.31
N GLN A 137 23.68 67.52 22.51
CA GLN A 137 22.59 67.73 21.55
C GLN A 137 22.49 66.58 20.54
N THR A 138 23.61 66.14 19.96
CA THR A 138 23.65 65.01 19.04
C THR A 138 23.17 63.73 19.71
N LYS A 139 23.68 63.42 20.91
CA LYS A 139 23.29 62.23 21.67
C LYS A 139 21.80 62.20 21.96
N VAL A 140 21.24 63.33 22.42
CA VAL A 140 19.80 63.49 22.68
C VAL A 140 19.00 63.25 21.41
N LYS A 141 19.37 63.88 20.28
CA LYS A 141 18.67 63.71 18.99
C LYS A 141 18.70 62.25 18.51
N ASP A 142 19.85 61.59 18.57
CA ASP A 142 20.00 60.20 18.15
C ASP A 142 19.15 59.25 19.00
N THR A 143 19.14 59.44 20.32
CA THR A 143 18.34 58.63 21.24
C THR A 143 16.84 58.82 20.98
N LEU A 144 16.37 60.03 20.71
CA LEU A 144 14.95 60.28 20.37
C LEU A 144 14.51 59.57 19.09
N VAL A 145 15.35 59.61 18.04
CA VAL A 145 15.05 58.93 16.78
C VAL A 145 14.88 57.43 17.03
N LYS A 146 15.73 56.82 17.86
CA LYS A 146 15.60 55.40 18.26
C LYS A 146 14.32 55.14 19.05
N PHE A 147 14.00 56.00 20.00
CA PHE A 147 12.76 55.91 20.79
C PHE A 147 11.52 55.92 19.90
N PHE A 148 11.41 56.93 19.03
CA PHE A 148 10.24 57.14 18.19
C PHE A 148 10.05 56.00 17.18
N THR A 149 11.10 55.63 16.45
CA THR A 149 11.07 54.51 15.49
C THR A 149 10.66 53.20 16.17
N THR A 150 11.03 52.99 17.43
CA THR A 150 10.64 51.80 18.17
C THR A 150 9.18 51.82 18.60
N VAL A 151 8.65 52.96 19.03
CA VAL A 151 7.23 53.05 19.41
C VAL A 151 6.32 52.92 18.19
N GLU A 152 6.68 53.51 17.05
CA GLU A 152 5.97 53.30 15.79
C GLU A 152 5.97 51.82 15.37
N LEU A 153 7.13 51.15 15.47
CA LEU A 153 7.24 49.71 15.21
C LEU A 153 6.32 48.90 16.15
N GLN A 154 6.28 49.25 17.44
CA GLN A 154 5.42 48.56 18.41
C GLN A 154 3.93 48.73 18.09
N GLN A 155 3.48 49.94 17.77
CA GLN A 155 2.10 50.19 17.36
C GLN A 155 1.74 49.44 16.08
N LYS A 156 2.65 49.44 15.10
CA LYS A 156 2.50 48.67 13.86
C LYS A 156 2.35 47.18 14.15
N ASN A 157 3.16 46.63 15.05
CA ASN A 157 3.11 45.22 15.44
C ASN A 157 1.80 44.86 16.16
N GLU A 158 1.29 45.72 17.04
CA GLU A 158 -0.02 45.54 17.69
C GLU A 158 -1.16 45.52 16.67
N SER A 159 -1.13 46.43 15.68
CA SER A 159 -2.08 46.46 14.58
C SER A 159 -2.01 45.18 13.73
N LEU A 160 -0.80 44.72 13.38
CA LEU A 160 -0.61 43.50 12.59
C LEU A 160 -1.10 42.25 13.32
N ILE A 161 -0.90 42.15 14.64
CA ILE A 161 -1.43 41.02 15.44
C ILE A 161 -2.97 41.02 15.41
N ALA A 162 -3.60 42.20 15.54
CA ALA A 162 -5.05 42.32 15.50
C ALA A 162 -5.62 41.98 14.12
N GLU A 163 -4.99 42.49 13.05
CA GLU A 163 -5.38 42.22 11.67
C GLU A 163 -5.16 40.74 11.30
N LEU A 164 -4.06 40.14 11.75
CA LEU A 164 -3.79 38.71 11.56
C LEU A 164 -4.84 37.84 12.26
N LYS A 165 -5.24 38.21 13.48
CA LYS A 165 -6.30 37.52 14.21
C LYS A 165 -7.63 37.57 13.45
N ASP A 166 -8.09 38.76 13.09
CA ASP A 166 -9.36 38.96 12.39
C ASP A 166 -9.40 38.19 11.06
N ASN A 167 -8.28 38.17 10.34
CA ASN A 167 -8.16 37.39 9.11
C ASN A 167 -8.16 35.88 9.38
N LEU A 168 -7.38 35.37 10.33
CA LEU A 168 -7.40 33.94 10.69
C LEU A 168 -8.80 33.48 11.12
N ASP A 169 -9.52 34.30 11.88
CA ASP A 169 -10.90 34.05 12.28
C ASP A 169 -11.85 34.07 11.06
N LYS A 170 -11.65 34.96 10.08
CA LYS A 170 -12.42 34.97 8.82
C LYS A 170 -12.13 33.77 7.93
N TYR A 171 -10.87 33.39 7.73
CA TYR A 171 -10.49 32.25 6.87
C TYR A 171 -10.88 30.90 7.47
N SER A 172 -11.05 30.84 8.80
CA SER A 172 -11.70 29.68 9.45
C SER A 172 -13.16 29.48 8.99
N SER A 173 -13.80 30.54 8.48
CA SER A 173 -15.21 30.59 8.07
C SER A 173 -15.42 30.67 6.54
N ILE A 174 -14.45 31.21 5.79
CA ILE A 174 -14.48 31.35 4.33
C ILE A 174 -13.12 30.91 3.75
N PRO A 175 -13.06 29.93 2.85
CA PRO A 175 -11.91 29.03 2.85
C PRO A 175 -10.90 29.29 1.70
N GLU A 176 -10.93 30.46 1.07
CA GLU A 176 -9.95 30.84 0.04
C GLU A 176 -8.91 31.79 0.62
N VAL A 177 -7.69 31.28 0.86
CA VAL A 177 -6.53 32.15 1.11
C VAL A 177 -6.26 32.95 -0.15
N ASP A 178 -6.38 34.26 -0.07
CA ASP A 178 -6.20 35.19 -1.17
C ASP A 178 -4.90 36.00 -1.03
N GLU A 179 -4.50 36.65 -2.11
CA GLU A 179 -3.29 37.48 -2.20
C GLU A 179 -3.16 38.53 -1.06
N PRO A 180 -4.25 39.21 -0.60
CA PRO A 180 -4.21 40.05 0.59
C PRO A 180 -3.71 39.36 1.86
N PHE A 181 -4.14 38.12 2.12
CA PHE A 181 -3.73 37.39 3.32
C PHE A 181 -2.27 36.94 3.24
N GLU A 182 -1.82 36.46 2.08
CA GLU A 182 -0.41 36.12 1.88
C GLU A 182 0.50 37.33 2.11
N LYS A 183 0.07 38.50 1.63
CA LYS A 183 0.77 39.76 1.86
C LYS A 183 0.81 40.13 3.35
N LEU A 184 -0.30 39.97 4.07
CA LEU A 184 -0.37 40.20 5.51
C LEU A 184 0.56 39.26 6.29
N VAL A 185 0.55 37.97 5.97
CA VAL A 185 1.43 36.96 6.58
C VAL A 185 2.90 37.29 6.33
N LYS A 186 3.24 37.73 5.12
CA LYS A 186 4.59 38.17 4.78
C LYS A 186 4.97 39.41 5.59
N GLU A 187 4.13 40.43 5.64
CA GLU A 187 4.38 41.64 6.41
C GLU A 187 4.53 41.34 7.90
N PHE A 188 3.70 40.44 8.45
CA PHE A 188 3.85 39.95 9.81
C PHE A 188 5.21 39.28 10.02
N LYS A 189 5.63 38.36 9.14
CA LYS A 189 6.94 37.69 9.26
C LYS A 189 8.10 38.68 9.17
N ASP A 190 8.03 39.65 8.27
CA ASP A 190 9.09 40.65 8.08
C ASP A 190 9.25 41.54 9.33
N ASN A 191 8.17 41.99 9.94
CA ASN A 191 8.22 42.85 11.14
C ASN A 191 8.61 42.06 12.42
N PHE A 192 8.30 40.77 12.50
CA PHE A 192 8.56 39.93 13.67
C PHE A 192 9.88 39.15 13.55
N ALA A 193 10.63 39.28 12.44
CA ALA A 193 11.85 38.51 12.17
C ALA A 193 12.96 38.71 13.20
N GLN A 194 13.00 39.88 13.85
CA GLN A 194 14.00 40.22 14.85
C GLN A 194 13.69 39.66 16.25
N LEU A 195 12.47 39.14 16.47
CA LEU A 195 12.07 38.61 17.78
C LEU A 195 12.79 37.30 18.11
N GLN A 196 13.14 37.16 19.38
CA GLN A 196 13.71 35.92 19.87
C GLN A 196 12.71 34.75 19.68
N GLY A 197 13.13 33.73 18.94
CA GLY A 197 12.29 32.58 18.63
C GLY A 197 11.17 32.86 17.63
N ALA A 198 11.34 33.85 16.74
CA ALA A 198 10.46 34.10 15.60
C ALA A 198 10.29 32.87 14.69
N SER A 199 11.33 32.06 14.51
CA SER A 199 11.28 30.84 13.70
C SER A 199 10.21 29.84 14.15
N VAL A 200 10.03 29.69 15.47
CA VAL A 200 9.00 28.80 16.03
C VAL A 200 7.61 29.38 15.80
N LEU A 201 7.44 30.70 15.97
CA LEU A 201 6.17 31.38 15.69
C LEU A 201 5.79 31.26 14.21
N PHE A 202 6.75 31.47 13.30
CA PHE A 202 6.49 31.38 11.86
C PHE A 202 6.12 29.96 11.46
N LYS A 203 6.77 28.96 12.04
CA LYS A 203 6.39 27.57 11.83
C LYS A 203 4.97 27.28 12.32
N ASN A 204 4.62 27.74 13.53
CA ASN A 204 3.27 27.56 14.07
C ASN A 204 2.20 28.25 13.21
N LEU A 205 2.51 29.44 12.67
CA LEU A 205 1.64 30.16 11.74
C LEU A 205 1.48 29.40 10.41
N ASP A 206 2.58 28.91 9.83
CA ASP A 206 2.54 28.12 8.60
C ASP A 206 1.75 26.81 8.77
N ASP A 207 1.96 26.11 9.88
CA ASP A 207 1.22 24.89 10.22
C ASP A 207 -0.29 25.17 10.36
N LEU A 208 -0.65 26.31 10.99
CA LEU A 208 -2.04 26.74 11.15
C LEU A 208 -2.70 27.09 9.80
N ILE A 209 -1.99 27.83 8.94
CA ILE A 209 -2.48 28.18 7.59
C ILE A 209 -2.70 26.93 6.75
N ASN A 210 -1.73 25.99 6.77
CA ASN A 210 -1.86 24.71 6.07
C ASN A 210 -3.05 23.89 6.57
N GLU A 211 -3.33 23.89 7.88
CA GLU A 211 -4.48 23.19 8.47
C GLU A 211 -5.82 23.84 8.06
N ILE A 212 -5.87 25.17 7.97
CA ILE A 212 -7.04 25.91 7.47
C ILE A 212 -7.28 25.59 5.99
N GLN A 213 -6.24 25.65 5.15
CA GLN A 213 -6.33 25.31 3.72
C GLN A 213 -6.74 23.85 3.49
N ALA A 214 -6.18 22.92 4.26
CA ALA A 214 -6.56 21.51 4.21
C ALA A 214 -8.05 21.31 4.49
N ARG A 215 -8.65 22.08 5.40
CA ARG A 215 -10.10 22.03 5.65
C ARG A 215 -10.95 22.54 4.50
N ASP A 216 -10.50 23.56 3.78
CA ASP A 216 -11.18 24.02 2.57
C ASP A 216 -11.36 22.86 1.59
N GLU A 217 -10.26 22.15 1.32
CA GLU A 217 -10.25 21.01 0.44
C GLU A 217 -11.20 19.91 0.91
N VAL A 218 -11.25 19.64 2.23
CA VAL A 218 -12.20 18.69 2.82
C VAL A 218 -13.65 19.12 2.56
N ILE A 219 -14.00 20.39 2.76
CA ILE A 219 -15.36 20.91 2.53
C ILE A 219 -15.74 20.83 1.05
N LYS A 220 -14.84 21.30 0.16
CA LYS A 220 -15.02 21.23 -1.31
C LYS A 220 -15.19 19.79 -1.78
N LEU A 221 -14.39 18.86 -1.27
CA LEU A 221 -14.44 17.46 -1.64
C LEU A 221 -15.70 16.77 -1.10
N ASN A 222 -16.11 17.08 0.13
CA ASN A 222 -17.35 16.59 0.72
C ASN A 222 -18.57 17.03 -0.11
N HIS A 223 -18.64 18.32 -0.49
CA HIS A 223 -19.69 18.83 -1.36
C HIS A 223 -19.69 18.14 -2.74
N ARG A 224 -18.50 17.87 -3.31
CA ARG A 224 -18.39 17.12 -4.57
C ARG A 224 -18.91 15.69 -4.43
N ILE A 225 -18.64 15.01 -3.32
CA ILE A 225 -19.20 13.68 -3.02
C ILE A 225 -20.74 13.76 -2.97
N ASP A 226 -21.31 14.75 -2.28
CA ASP A 226 -22.77 14.93 -2.20
C ASP A 226 -23.40 15.10 -3.59
N ILE A 227 -22.82 15.94 -4.45
CA ILE A 227 -23.26 16.12 -5.84
C ILE A 227 -23.20 14.78 -6.62
N LEU A 228 -22.13 14.00 -6.44
CA LEU A 228 -21.99 12.71 -7.11
C LEU A 228 -23.03 11.70 -6.62
N LEU A 229 -23.29 11.66 -5.32
CA LEU A 229 -24.31 10.79 -4.74
C LEU A 229 -25.71 11.17 -5.22
N GLU A 230 -26.04 12.46 -5.25
CA GLU A 230 -27.32 12.98 -5.74
C GLU A 230 -27.53 12.65 -7.21
N LYS A 231 -26.55 12.95 -8.08
CA LYS A 231 -26.61 12.60 -9.51
C LYS A 231 -26.76 11.10 -9.74
N THR A 232 -26.05 10.28 -8.97
CA THR A 232 -26.15 8.82 -9.08
C THR A 232 -27.54 8.34 -8.64
N LYS A 233 -28.11 8.93 -7.58
CA LYS A 233 -29.46 8.63 -7.11
C LYS A 233 -30.53 9.01 -8.12
N GLU A 234 -30.44 10.19 -8.73
CA GLU A 234 -31.32 10.64 -9.80
C GLU A 234 -31.26 9.69 -11.00
N GLN A 235 -30.06 9.28 -11.40
CA GLN A 235 -29.86 8.32 -12.49
C GLN A 235 -30.48 6.97 -12.18
N VAL A 236 -30.32 6.45 -10.96
CA VAL A 236 -30.93 5.17 -10.56
C VAL A 236 -32.45 5.28 -10.44
N ALA A 237 -32.99 6.43 -9.99
CA ALA A 237 -34.43 6.66 -9.86
C ALA A 237 -35.14 6.92 -11.20
N GLY A 238 -34.41 7.38 -12.23
CA GLY A 238 -34.94 7.77 -13.53
C GLY A 238 -35.07 6.67 -14.57
N PHE A 239 -34.76 5.40 -14.28
CA PHE A 239 -34.88 4.29 -15.24
C PHE A 239 -36.24 3.57 -15.12
N PRO A 240 -37.13 3.65 -16.14
CA PRO A 240 -38.33 2.82 -16.22
C PRO A 240 -38.06 1.42 -16.81
N GLN A 241 -36.81 1.08 -17.16
CA GLN A 241 -36.41 -0.21 -17.73
C GLN A 241 -35.21 -0.77 -16.96
N GLU A 242 -35.30 -2.03 -16.55
CA GLU A 242 -34.38 -2.74 -15.65
C GLU A 242 -32.90 -2.50 -16.01
N LEU A 243 -32.22 -1.65 -15.22
CA LEU A 243 -30.77 -1.56 -15.24
C LEU A 243 -30.20 -2.97 -14.96
N ASP A 244 -29.22 -3.43 -15.73
CA ASP A 244 -28.62 -4.76 -15.54
C ASP A 244 -28.18 -4.95 -14.07
N ARG A 245 -28.53 -6.09 -13.48
CA ARG A 245 -28.29 -6.43 -12.08
C ARG A 245 -26.81 -6.31 -11.72
N GLU A 246 -25.91 -6.60 -12.66
CA GLU A 246 -24.47 -6.43 -12.45
C GLU A 246 -24.05 -4.96 -12.36
N VAL A 247 -24.65 -4.10 -13.21
CA VAL A 247 -24.42 -2.64 -13.18
C VAL A 247 -24.97 -2.02 -11.91
N GLN A 248 -26.18 -2.43 -11.48
CA GLN A 248 -26.77 -2.02 -10.20
C GLN A 248 -25.89 -2.42 -9.01
N GLY A 249 -25.41 -3.67 -9.01
CA GLY A 249 -24.54 -4.19 -7.96
C GLY A 249 -23.20 -3.46 -7.88
N GLU A 250 -22.64 -3.03 -9.01
CA GLU A 250 -21.38 -2.29 -9.02
C GLU A 250 -21.55 -0.81 -8.64
N LEU A 251 -22.62 -0.16 -9.06
CA LEU A 251 -22.99 1.19 -8.61
C LEU A 251 -23.17 1.25 -7.08
N ALA A 252 -23.89 0.27 -6.49
CA ALA A 252 -24.10 0.22 -5.04
C ALA A 252 -22.77 0.14 -4.26
N LYS A 253 -21.79 -0.63 -4.75
CA LYS A 253 -20.47 -0.72 -4.13
C LYS A 253 -19.68 0.58 -4.27
N LEU A 254 -19.77 1.27 -5.41
CA LEU A 254 -19.11 2.55 -5.63
C LEU A 254 -19.68 3.66 -4.74
N ILE A 255 -21.00 3.73 -4.61
CA ILE A 255 -21.70 4.63 -3.67
C ILE A 255 -21.22 4.37 -2.24
N THR A 256 -21.11 3.09 -1.85
CA THR A 256 -20.61 2.72 -0.52
C THR A 256 -19.19 3.23 -0.29
N ILE A 257 -18.29 3.10 -1.27
CA ILE A 257 -16.91 3.60 -1.15
C ILE A 257 -16.87 5.12 -1.04
N LEU A 258 -17.69 5.85 -1.81
CA LEU A 258 -17.78 7.30 -1.71
C LEU A 258 -18.36 7.74 -0.35
N GLY A 259 -19.33 7.00 0.21
CA GLY A 259 -19.83 7.23 1.56
C GLY A 259 -18.78 7.00 2.65
N ILE A 260 -17.94 5.97 2.52
CA ILE A 260 -16.82 5.75 3.45
C ILE A 260 -15.77 6.87 3.29
N ALA A 261 -15.49 7.30 2.05
CA ALA A 261 -14.60 8.44 1.79
C ALA A 261 -15.09 9.72 2.48
N GLN A 262 -16.41 9.93 2.51
CA GLN A 262 -17.05 11.04 3.20
C GLN A 262 -16.81 11.02 4.71
N VAL A 263 -16.99 9.86 5.33
CA VAL A 263 -16.74 9.66 6.77
C VAL A 263 -15.25 9.84 7.09
N GLU A 264 -14.37 9.31 6.25
CA GLU A 264 -12.93 9.45 6.41
C GLU A 264 -12.50 10.92 6.32
N LEU A 265 -13.04 11.69 5.36
CA LEU A 265 -12.78 13.12 5.22
C LEU A 265 -13.14 13.94 6.47
N MET A 266 -14.20 13.56 7.19
CA MET A 266 -14.57 14.22 8.45
C MET A 266 -13.56 13.96 9.58
N ASN A 267 -12.79 12.87 9.50
CA ASN A 267 -11.86 12.43 10.53
C ASN A 267 -10.38 12.75 10.20
N ILE A 268 -10.07 13.15 8.95
CA ILE A 268 -8.71 13.46 8.52
C ILE A 268 -8.29 14.86 8.99
N SER A 269 -7.04 14.96 9.46
CA SER A 269 -6.36 16.22 9.81
C SER A 269 -5.10 16.49 8.98
N LYS A 270 -4.61 15.51 8.22
CA LYS A 270 -3.32 15.60 7.51
C LYS A 270 -3.51 15.89 6.01
N PRO A 271 -2.76 16.84 5.42
CA PRO A 271 -2.83 17.15 3.99
C PRO A 271 -2.60 15.96 3.06
N CYS A 272 -1.66 15.07 3.39
CA CYS A 272 -1.37 13.90 2.56
C CYS A 272 -2.55 12.91 2.46
N ASP A 273 -3.31 12.76 3.55
CA ASP A 273 -4.47 11.86 3.60
C ASP A 273 -5.65 12.48 2.83
N ILE A 274 -5.80 13.81 2.84
CA ILE A 274 -6.80 14.54 2.03
C ILE A 274 -6.52 14.35 0.54
N MET A 275 -5.25 14.45 0.12
CA MET A 275 -4.83 14.18 -1.26
C MET A 275 -5.16 12.75 -1.69
N GLN A 276 -4.98 11.77 -0.79
CA GLN A 276 -5.35 10.38 -1.07
C GLN A 276 -6.85 10.20 -1.22
N VAL A 277 -7.67 10.77 -0.33
CA VAL A 277 -9.13 10.69 -0.46
C VAL A 277 -9.61 11.44 -1.70
N LYS A 278 -8.99 12.55 -2.08
CA LYS A 278 -9.27 13.23 -3.36
C LYS A 278 -9.06 12.29 -4.55
N ALA A 279 -7.96 11.55 -4.58
CA ALA A 279 -7.71 10.56 -5.64
C ALA A 279 -8.74 9.42 -5.63
N VAL A 280 -9.22 9.01 -4.46
CA VAL A 280 -10.31 8.02 -4.32
C VAL A 280 -11.62 8.54 -4.91
N VAL A 281 -11.99 9.80 -4.62
CA VAL A 281 -13.19 10.45 -5.18
C VAL A 281 -13.08 10.61 -6.69
N ASP A 282 -11.93 11.08 -7.19
CA ASP A 282 -11.65 11.20 -8.63
C ASP A 282 -11.81 9.83 -9.33
N THR A 283 -11.25 8.78 -8.75
CA THR A 283 -11.34 7.41 -9.27
C THR A 283 -12.77 6.87 -9.23
N GLY A 284 -13.50 7.11 -8.13
CA GLY A 284 -14.90 6.72 -7.98
C GLY A 284 -15.82 7.40 -8.99
N GLU A 285 -15.59 8.69 -9.26
CA GLU A 285 -16.33 9.44 -10.29
C GLU A 285 -16.11 8.85 -11.69
N ILE A 286 -14.87 8.53 -12.06
CA ILE A 286 -14.57 7.91 -13.37
C ILE A 286 -15.24 6.53 -13.46
N ALA A 287 -15.25 5.76 -12.36
CA ALA A 287 -15.90 4.46 -12.31
C ALA A 287 -17.42 4.57 -12.53
N ILE A 288 -18.09 5.53 -11.88
CA ILE A 288 -19.53 5.80 -12.07
C ILE A 288 -19.82 6.24 -13.52
N LYS A 289 -18.98 7.12 -14.10
CA LYS A 289 -19.10 7.53 -15.51
C LYS A 289 -18.91 6.36 -16.47
N SER A 290 -18.07 5.38 -16.15
CA SER A 290 -17.87 4.19 -16.98
C SER A 290 -19.05 3.21 -16.99
N LEU A 291 -19.99 3.36 -16.04
CA LEU A 291 -21.21 2.56 -15.94
C LEU A 291 -22.43 3.25 -16.58
N THR A 292 -22.32 4.51 -17.01
CA THR A 292 -23.41 5.25 -17.66
C THR A 292 -23.35 5.13 -19.18
N GLY A 293 -24.51 4.91 -19.83
CA GLY A 293 -24.62 4.76 -21.28
C GLY A 293 -24.32 3.34 -21.77
N ARG A 294 -23.05 3.06 -22.11
CA ARG A 294 -22.57 1.70 -22.47
C ARG A 294 -21.69 1.16 -21.34
N PRO A 295 -22.23 0.35 -20.42
CA PRO A 295 -21.54 0.00 -19.19
C PRO A 295 -20.29 -0.84 -19.45
N ASN A 296 -19.13 -0.35 -19.00
CA ASN A 296 -17.88 -1.10 -18.97
C ASN A 296 -17.61 -1.59 -17.55
N ILE A 297 -18.22 -2.73 -17.21
CA ILE A 297 -18.20 -3.30 -15.85
C ILE A 297 -16.78 -3.65 -15.42
N ILE A 298 -15.93 -4.17 -16.33
CA ILE A 298 -14.55 -4.54 -16.02
C ILE A 298 -13.71 -3.31 -15.63
N LEU A 299 -13.87 -2.20 -16.36
CA LEU A 299 -13.18 -0.94 -16.03
C LEU A 299 -13.67 -0.39 -14.69
N ALA A 300 -14.99 -0.37 -14.46
CA ALA A 300 -15.58 0.10 -13.22
C ALA A 300 -15.09 -0.70 -12.01
N GLN A 301 -15.01 -2.03 -12.12
CA GLN A 301 -14.50 -2.92 -11.07
C GLN A 301 -13.03 -2.65 -10.73
N LYS A 302 -12.18 -2.45 -11.75
CA LYS A 302 -10.76 -2.11 -11.55
C LYS A 302 -10.59 -0.75 -10.88
N LEU A 303 -11.36 0.25 -11.30
CA LEU A 303 -11.34 1.58 -10.69
C LEU A 303 -11.91 1.55 -9.26
N ARG A 304 -12.99 0.82 -9.01
CA ARG A 304 -13.52 0.57 -7.66
C ARG A 304 -12.44 -0.01 -6.74
N TYR A 305 -11.68 -0.99 -7.23
CA TYR A 305 -10.61 -1.61 -6.46
C TYR A 305 -9.49 -0.61 -6.14
N ALA A 306 -9.06 0.19 -7.13
CA ALA A 306 -8.08 1.24 -6.92
C ALA A 306 -8.55 2.27 -5.88
N ALA A 307 -9.81 2.71 -5.97
CA ALA A 307 -10.46 3.60 -5.01
C ALA A 307 -10.50 2.99 -3.59
N ARG A 308 -10.88 1.73 -3.45
CA ARG A 308 -10.92 1.02 -2.16
C ARG A 308 -9.53 0.85 -1.54
N THR A 309 -8.51 0.62 -2.37
CA THR A 309 -7.13 0.48 -1.92
C THR A 309 -6.57 1.83 -1.46
N GLY A 310 -6.84 2.91 -2.22
CA GLY A 310 -6.48 4.27 -1.81
C GLY A 310 -7.09 4.65 -0.46
N LEU A 311 -8.36 4.31 -0.24
CA LEU A 311 -9.07 4.61 1.01
C LEU A 311 -8.54 3.82 2.23
N ARG A 312 -7.92 2.66 2.00
CA ARG A 312 -7.34 1.85 3.09
C ARG A 312 -5.95 2.33 3.50
N LYS A 313 -5.21 2.97 2.59
CA LYS A 313 -3.89 3.53 2.92
C LYS A 313 -3.97 4.70 3.90
N THR A 314 -5.12 5.39 3.96
CA THR A 314 -5.36 6.43 4.97
C THR A 314 -5.66 5.82 6.36
N GLN A 315 -6.19 4.60 6.41
CA GLN A 315 -6.47 3.86 7.65
C GLN A 315 -5.25 3.05 8.08
N THR A 316 -4.31 3.69 8.77
CA THR A 316 -3.02 3.10 9.17
C THR A 316 -3.17 2.11 10.33
N ASP A 317 -3.12 0.81 10.05
CA ASP A 317 -2.99 -0.24 11.08
C ASP A 317 -2.11 -1.41 10.62
N PHE A 318 -1.37 -2.08 11.52
CA PHE A 318 -0.50 -3.23 11.22
C PHE A 318 -1.20 -4.37 10.43
N TRP A 319 -2.53 -4.49 10.58
CA TRP A 319 -3.38 -5.42 9.83
C TRP A 319 -3.58 -5.05 8.35
N THR A 320 -3.21 -3.83 7.93
CA THR A 320 -3.23 -3.38 6.52
C THR A 320 -2.24 -4.17 5.67
N GLY A 321 -1.01 -4.43 6.15
CA GLY A 321 -0.03 -5.21 5.38
C GLY A 321 -0.46 -6.65 5.10
N LEU A 322 -1.12 -7.31 6.05
CA LEU A 322 -1.64 -8.67 5.87
C LEU A 322 -2.89 -8.67 4.98
N SER A 323 -3.76 -7.67 5.10
CA SER A 323 -4.94 -7.54 4.25
C SER A 323 -4.61 -7.09 2.82
N ASP A 324 -3.56 -6.29 2.62
CA ASP A 324 -3.01 -5.90 1.33
C ASP A 324 -2.31 -7.08 0.64
N PHE A 325 -1.55 -7.89 1.38
CA PHE A 325 -1.01 -9.14 0.85
C PHE A 325 -2.13 -10.09 0.42
N ARG A 326 -3.15 -10.25 1.27
CA ARG A 326 -4.31 -11.09 0.99
C ARG A 326 -5.06 -10.61 -0.26
N ASP A 327 -5.35 -9.31 -0.35
CA ASP A 327 -6.10 -8.74 -1.47
C ASP A 327 -5.27 -8.68 -2.78
N ASN A 328 -3.94 -8.49 -2.71
CA ASN A 328 -3.05 -8.68 -3.86
C ASN A 328 -3.00 -10.14 -4.33
N LEU A 329 -3.06 -11.08 -3.38
CA LEU A 329 -3.14 -12.52 -3.65
C LEU A 329 -4.48 -12.91 -4.28
N PHE A 330 -5.56 -12.18 -4.03
CA PHE A 330 -6.83 -12.38 -4.71
C PHE A 330 -6.86 -11.77 -6.13
N HIS A 331 -6.32 -10.57 -6.33
CA HIS A 331 -6.67 -9.77 -7.53
C HIS A 331 -5.50 -9.28 -8.39
N SER A 332 -4.27 -9.29 -7.88
CA SER A 332 -3.11 -8.65 -8.55
C SER A 332 -2.08 -9.68 -9.04
N PHE A 333 -1.89 -10.77 -8.29
CA PHE A 333 -0.93 -11.80 -8.65
C PHE A 333 -1.45 -12.73 -9.74
N LYS A 334 -0.58 -13.06 -10.71
CA LYS A 334 -0.87 -14.07 -11.73
C LYS A 334 -1.09 -15.44 -11.08
N ILE A 335 -1.88 -16.30 -11.72
CA ILE A 335 -2.19 -17.67 -11.24
C ILE A 335 -0.92 -18.44 -10.84
N PRO A 336 0.17 -18.49 -11.63
CA PRO A 336 1.40 -19.18 -11.23
C PRO A 336 2.02 -18.62 -9.94
N THR A 337 1.95 -17.30 -9.75
CA THR A 337 2.45 -16.63 -8.54
C THR A 337 1.63 -17.02 -7.31
N LYS A 338 0.31 -17.10 -7.43
CA LYS A 338 -0.58 -17.54 -6.33
C LYS A 338 -0.27 -18.99 -5.91
N VAL A 339 -0.07 -19.87 -6.89
CA VAL A 339 0.32 -21.28 -6.66
C VAL A 339 1.68 -21.35 -5.97
N LEU A 340 2.65 -20.55 -6.42
CA LEU A 340 3.98 -20.50 -5.81
C LEU A 340 3.95 -20.03 -4.35
N ILE A 341 3.16 -19.00 -4.04
CA ILE A 341 2.99 -18.53 -2.66
C ILE A 341 2.36 -19.62 -1.78
N GLY A 342 1.31 -20.29 -2.26
CA GLY A 342 0.70 -21.43 -1.56
C GLY A 342 1.72 -22.55 -1.30
N LEU A 343 2.54 -22.86 -2.30
CA LEU A 343 3.60 -23.87 -2.23
C LEU A 343 4.65 -23.52 -1.16
N VAL A 344 5.12 -22.27 -1.10
CA VAL A 344 6.09 -21.83 -0.09
C VAL A 344 5.53 -22.01 1.33
N LEU A 345 4.22 -21.77 1.50
CA LEU A 345 3.56 -21.93 2.80
C LEU A 345 3.23 -23.38 3.15
N ALA A 346 3.22 -24.30 2.18
CA ALA A 346 2.84 -25.71 2.41
C ALA A 346 3.79 -26.41 3.39
N LEU A 347 5.10 -26.22 3.26
CA LEU A 347 6.11 -26.84 4.11
C LEU A 347 6.02 -26.39 5.59
N PRO A 348 6.06 -25.08 5.92
CA PRO A 348 5.94 -24.63 7.30
C PRO A 348 4.57 -24.93 7.90
N LEU A 349 3.48 -24.86 7.11
CA LEU A 349 2.16 -25.24 7.59
C LEU A 349 2.10 -26.73 7.97
N ASN A 350 2.62 -27.61 7.10
CA ASN A 350 2.65 -29.04 7.35
C ASN A 350 3.49 -29.38 8.59
N TRP A 351 4.65 -28.74 8.75
CA TRP A 351 5.47 -28.84 9.95
C TRP A 351 4.70 -28.42 11.22
N GLY A 352 3.96 -27.30 11.15
CA GLY A 352 3.13 -26.81 12.24
C GLY A 352 1.99 -27.78 12.60
N ILE A 353 1.34 -28.38 11.60
CA ILE A 353 0.28 -29.39 11.79
C ILE A 353 0.86 -30.61 12.52
N MET A 354 2.03 -31.11 12.11
CA MET A 354 2.66 -32.29 12.73
C MET A 354 3.08 -32.05 14.17
N ASN A 355 3.53 -30.84 14.49
CA ASN A 355 3.93 -30.45 15.85
C ASN A 355 2.75 -29.98 16.72
N SER A 356 1.52 -29.96 16.19
CA SER A 356 0.35 -29.63 16.98
C SER A 356 0.04 -30.73 18.00
N PHE A 357 -0.45 -30.34 19.18
CA PHE A 357 -0.72 -31.26 20.29
C PHE A 357 -1.53 -32.52 19.91
N PRO A 358 -2.64 -32.42 19.12
CA PRO A 358 -3.44 -33.60 18.78
C PRO A 358 -2.73 -34.58 17.83
N VAL A 359 -1.93 -34.06 16.90
CA VAL A 359 -1.21 -34.89 15.92
C VAL A 359 0.03 -35.51 16.54
N ASN A 360 0.71 -34.77 17.43
CA ASN A 360 1.85 -35.28 18.18
C ASN A 360 1.44 -36.48 19.05
N ASP A 361 0.33 -36.38 19.78
CA ASP A 361 -0.19 -37.48 20.61
C ASP A 361 -0.55 -38.72 19.75
N LEU A 362 -1.17 -38.50 18.58
CA LEU A 362 -1.47 -39.58 17.64
C LEU A 362 -0.21 -40.26 17.09
N LEU A 363 0.78 -39.50 16.63
CA LEU A 363 2.00 -40.04 16.02
C LEU A 363 2.89 -40.75 17.05
N THR A 364 2.94 -40.25 18.29
CA THR A 364 3.71 -40.88 19.39
C THR A 364 3.03 -42.13 19.96
N SER A 365 1.73 -42.33 19.67
CA SER A 365 1.01 -43.56 20.03
C SER A 365 1.28 -44.75 19.08
N LEU A 366 1.90 -44.50 17.92
CA LEU A 366 2.23 -45.54 16.95
C LEU A 366 3.39 -46.43 17.43
N PRO A 367 3.39 -47.73 17.08
CA PRO A 367 4.47 -48.64 17.46
C PRO A 367 5.83 -48.22 16.86
N PRO A 368 6.95 -48.58 17.52
CA PRO A 368 8.30 -48.24 17.06
C PRO A 368 8.57 -48.82 15.67
N ILE A 369 9.10 -47.97 14.77
CA ILE A 369 9.49 -48.34 13.40
C ILE A 369 10.91 -48.90 13.39
N ILE A 370 11.76 -48.43 14.32
CA ILE A 370 13.12 -48.93 14.53
C ILE A 370 13.14 -49.73 15.86
N ASN A 371 13.51 -51.01 15.79
CA ASN A 371 13.87 -51.77 16.99
C ASN A 371 15.34 -51.48 17.29
N SER A 372 15.64 -50.71 18.33
CA SER A 372 16.99 -50.66 18.89
C SER A 372 17.29 -52.01 19.53
N SER A 373 18.04 -52.85 18.83
CA SER A 373 18.60 -54.08 19.37
C SER A 373 19.69 -53.74 20.37
N ASN A 374 19.31 -53.52 21.63
CA ASN A 374 20.14 -53.72 22.82
C ASN A 374 19.25 -53.67 24.07
N GLN A 375 18.52 -54.77 24.31
CA GLN A 375 17.95 -55.01 25.63
C GLN A 375 19.05 -55.53 26.56
N ASN A 376 19.74 -54.63 27.24
CA ASN A 376 20.41 -54.95 28.49
C ASN A 376 19.81 -54.09 29.62
N THR A 377 19.42 -54.80 30.66
CA THR A 377 18.62 -54.41 31.81
C THR A 377 19.37 -53.41 32.70
N GLU A 378 18.82 -52.19 32.84
CA GLU A 378 18.85 -51.26 33.99
C GLU A 378 18.79 -49.79 33.50
N GLY A 379 17.58 -49.21 33.46
CA GLY A 379 17.36 -47.82 33.01
C GLY A 379 16.00 -47.52 32.35
N GLN A 380 14.91 -48.14 32.82
CA GLN A 380 13.64 -48.24 32.07
C GLN A 380 12.82 -46.95 31.88
N SER A 381 13.05 -45.85 32.63
CA SER A 381 12.23 -44.63 32.48
C SER A 381 12.73 -43.67 31.41
N ASN A 382 14.05 -43.52 31.24
CA ASN A 382 14.62 -42.54 30.32
C ASN A 382 14.75 -43.09 28.89
N GLN A 383 15.02 -44.39 28.74
CA GLN A 383 15.17 -45.05 27.43
C GLN A 383 13.84 -45.13 26.65
N ASN A 384 12.71 -45.32 27.33
CA ASN A 384 11.40 -45.35 26.68
C ASN A 384 10.96 -43.99 26.12
N THR A 385 11.41 -42.90 26.75
CA THR A 385 11.12 -41.53 26.28
C THR A 385 12.00 -41.18 25.08
N GLU A 386 13.27 -41.58 25.10
CA GLU A 386 14.23 -41.33 24.02
C GLU A 386 13.86 -42.09 22.73
N VAL A 387 13.48 -43.36 22.82
CA VAL A 387 13.03 -44.16 21.66
C VAL A 387 11.73 -43.62 21.05
N LYS A 388 10.80 -43.11 21.88
CA LYS A 388 9.57 -42.47 21.38
C LYS A 388 9.85 -41.17 20.63
N ASP A 389 10.81 -40.38 21.10
CA ASP A 389 11.21 -39.11 20.46
C ASP A 389 11.91 -39.37 19.10
N GLU A 390 12.82 -40.34 19.01
CA GLU A 390 13.47 -40.71 17.75
C GLU A 390 12.47 -41.19 16.69
N ASN A 391 11.50 -42.00 17.12
CA ASN A 391 10.49 -42.57 16.23
C ASN A 391 9.51 -41.49 15.72
N PHE A 392 9.15 -40.54 16.60
CA PHE A 392 8.37 -39.36 16.22
C PHE A 392 9.10 -38.48 15.22
N ARG A 393 10.40 -38.23 15.42
CA ARG A 393 11.24 -37.48 14.46
C ARG A 393 11.31 -38.16 13.10
N LEU A 394 11.43 -39.49 13.07
CA LEU A 394 11.41 -40.27 11.83
C LEU A 394 10.09 -40.12 11.07
N LEU A 395 8.96 -40.19 11.77
CA LEU A 395 7.63 -39.98 11.18
C LEU A 395 7.49 -38.58 10.56
N ILE A 396 7.95 -37.55 11.27
CA ILE A 396 7.98 -36.17 10.74
C ILE A 396 8.86 -36.10 9.49
N LEU A 397 10.05 -36.71 9.51
CA LEU A 397 10.95 -36.71 8.35
C LEU A 397 10.31 -37.36 7.12
N ILE A 398 9.57 -38.46 7.28
CA ILE A 398 8.86 -39.15 6.20
C ILE A 398 7.76 -38.26 5.62
N LEU A 399 6.93 -37.69 6.48
CA LEU A 399 5.85 -36.78 6.09
C LEU A 399 6.38 -35.55 5.35
N MET A 400 7.45 -34.92 5.87
CA MET A 400 8.10 -33.77 5.25
C MET A 400 8.74 -34.12 3.92
N THR A 401 9.37 -35.30 3.82
CA THR A 401 10.01 -35.77 2.58
C THR A 401 8.97 -36.07 1.50
N GLY A 402 7.82 -36.66 1.86
CA GLY A 402 6.70 -36.83 0.94
C GLY A 402 6.09 -35.50 0.50
N THR A 403 5.97 -34.53 1.40
CA THR A 403 5.50 -33.19 1.05
C THR A 403 6.48 -32.46 0.13
N LEU A 404 7.78 -32.64 0.31
CA LEU A 404 8.79 -32.12 -0.60
C LEU A 404 8.66 -32.74 -2.00
N GLY A 405 8.43 -34.05 -2.10
CA GLY A 405 8.13 -34.72 -3.37
C GLY A 405 6.90 -34.13 -4.06
N GLY A 406 5.82 -33.90 -3.31
CA GLY A 406 4.61 -33.24 -3.82
C GLY A 406 4.85 -31.79 -4.25
N ALA A 407 5.72 -31.07 -3.54
CA ALA A 407 6.11 -29.71 -3.91
C ALA A 407 6.89 -29.67 -5.22
N VAL A 408 7.88 -30.56 -5.40
CA VAL A 408 8.65 -30.70 -6.64
C VAL A 408 7.73 -31.11 -7.79
N SER A 409 6.82 -32.05 -7.57
CA SER A 409 5.80 -32.44 -8.55
C SER A 409 5.01 -31.23 -9.05
N LEU A 410 4.55 -30.35 -8.14
CA LEU A 410 3.83 -29.13 -8.49
C LEU A 410 4.70 -28.11 -9.24
N LEU A 411 5.96 -27.93 -8.84
CA LEU A 411 6.90 -27.00 -9.48
C LEU A 411 7.15 -27.35 -10.95
N THR A 412 7.29 -28.65 -11.27
CA THR A 412 7.57 -29.09 -12.65
C THR A 412 6.47 -28.73 -13.65
N ARG A 413 5.28 -28.37 -13.17
CA ARG A 413 4.11 -28.02 -13.99
C ARG A 413 3.54 -26.65 -13.68
N LEU A 414 4.32 -25.79 -13.01
CA LEU A 414 3.87 -24.43 -12.67
C LEU A 414 3.44 -23.65 -13.93
N GLN A 415 4.09 -23.92 -15.08
CA GLN A 415 3.76 -23.37 -16.38
C GLN A 415 2.38 -23.80 -16.92
N ASP A 416 1.86 -24.95 -16.52
CA ASP A 416 0.55 -25.44 -17.00
C ASP A 416 -0.61 -24.60 -16.42
N PHE A 417 -0.35 -23.88 -15.33
CA PHE A 417 -1.28 -22.93 -14.73
C PHE A 417 -1.34 -21.58 -15.48
N ASP A 418 -0.44 -21.33 -16.42
CA ASP A 418 -0.43 -20.11 -17.27
C ASP A 418 -1.24 -20.28 -18.57
N ASN A 419 -1.97 -21.40 -18.70
CA ASN A 419 -2.77 -21.68 -19.90
C ASN A 419 -3.99 -20.72 -19.99
N PRO A 420 -4.22 -20.04 -21.14
CA PRO A 420 -5.34 -19.10 -21.32
C PRO A 420 -6.73 -19.68 -21.02
N LYS A 421 -6.89 -21.01 -21.13
CA LYS A 421 -8.16 -21.70 -20.78
C LYS A 421 -8.46 -21.67 -19.27
N ASN A 422 -7.47 -21.37 -18.43
CA ASN A 422 -7.57 -21.32 -16.97
C ASN A 422 -7.74 -19.89 -16.41
N GLN A 423 -7.85 -18.86 -17.27
CA GLN A 423 -8.08 -17.45 -16.87
C GLN A 423 -9.41 -17.21 -16.12
N LYS A 424 -10.33 -18.17 -16.11
CA LYS A 424 -11.58 -18.10 -15.33
C LYS A 424 -11.34 -17.96 -13.82
N TYR A 425 -10.13 -18.27 -13.35
CA TYR A 425 -9.77 -18.28 -11.92
C TYR A 425 -8.86 -17.10 -11.50
N ASP A 426 -8.72 -16.05 -12.32
CA ASP A 426 -7.85 -14.91 -12.01
C ASP A 426 -8.26 -14.18 -10.71
N ASP A 427 -9.53 -14.22 -10.32
CA ASP A 427 -10.04 -13.65 -9.06
C ASP A 427 -10.30 -14.70 -7.95
N ASP A 428 -9.88 -15.94 -8.15
CA ASP A 428 -10.12 -17.04 -7.19
C ASP A 428 -8.89 -17.29 -6.29
N LEU A 429 -9.15 -17.75 -5.06
CA LEU A 429 -8.15 -18.22 -4.10
C LEU A 429 -7.81 -19.70 -4.28
N LEU A 430 -8.59 -20.39 -5.11
CA LEU A 430 -8.38 -21.78 -5.49
C LEU A 430 -6.95 -22.09 -5.98
N PRO A 431 -6.26 -21.27 -6.81
CA PRO A 431 -4.86 -21.51 -7.18
C PRO A 431 -3.91 -21.50 -5.98
N PHE A 432 -4.13 -20.61 -5.01
CA PHE A 432 -3.36 -20.58 -3.76
C PHE A 432 -3.62 -21.83 -2.91
N ILE A 433 -4.89 -22.24 -2.74
CA ILE A 433 -5.23 -23.48 -2.02
C ILE A 433 -4.60 -24.69 -2.71
N ILE A 434 -4.60 -24.74 -4.03
CA ILE A 434 -3.95 -25.81 -4.80
C ILE A 434 -2.45 -25.87 -4.48
N GLY A 435 -1.78 -24.71 -4.49
CA GLY A 435 -0.38 -24.56 -4.10
C GLY A 435 -0.09 -25.09 -2.70
N LEU A 436 -0.98 -24.79 -1.76
CA LEU A 436 -0.84 -25.14 -0.35
C LEU A 436 -1.14 -26.62 -0.07
N THR A 437 -2.21 -27.16 -0.64
CA THR A 437 -2.78 -28.46 -0.24
C THR A 437 -2.20 -29.65 -1.00
N LYS A 438 -1.86 -29.49 -2.28
CA LYS A 438 -1.32 -30.61 -3.08
C LYS A 438 0.00 -31.18 -2.52
N PRO A 439 0.97 -30.36 -2.07
CA PRO A 439 2.17 -30.89 -1.42
C PRO A 439 1.85 -31.64 -0.12
N ILE A 440 0.92 -31.13 0.69
CA ILE A 440 0.51 -31.79 1.96
C ILE A 440 -0.05 -33.18 1.66
N LEU A 441 -0.87 -33.31 0.61
CA LEU A 441 -1.41 -34.59 0.14
C LEU A 441 -0.31 -35.61 -0.21
N GLY A 442 0.81 -35.14 -0.78
CA GLY A 442 2.00 -35.96 -1.05
C GLY A 442 2.63 -36.53 0.23
N GLY A 443 2.71 -35.72 1.29
CA GLY A 443 3.16 -36.17 2.61
C GLY A 443 2.22 -37.22 3.22
N SER A 444 0.91 -36.97 3.16
CA SER A 444 -0.10 -37.93 3.62
C SER A 444 -0.02 -39.26 2.87
N PHE A 445 0.24 -39.24 1.56
CA PHE A 445 0.41 -40.46 0.78
C PHE A 445 1.70 -41.20 1.13
N ALA A 446 2.81 -40.50 1.38
CA ALA A 446 4.04 -41.11 1.88
C ALA A 446 3.83 -41.81 3.24
N PHE A 447 3.08 -41.17 4.14
CA PHE A 447 2.70 -41.78 5.42
C PHE A 447 1.79 -43.01 5.23
N PHE A 448 0.86 -42.96 4.28
CA PHE A 448 0.05 -44.13 3.93
C PHE A 448 0.90 -45.31 3.41
N ILE A 449 1.89 -45.05 2.54
CA ILE A 449 2.82 -46.09 2.07
C ILE A 449 3.63 -46.67 3.24
N LEU A 450 4.09 -45.83 4.17
CA LEU A 450 4.76 -46.30 5.38
C LEU A 450 3.88 -47.24 6.21
N LEU A 451 2.59 -46.92 6.38
CA LEU A 451 1.65 -47.78 7.10
C LEU A 451 1.46 -49.12 6.39
N ILE A 452 1.39 -49.13 5.06
CA ILE A 452 1.31 -50.39 4.28
C ILE A 452 2.58 -51.21 4.48
N LEU A 453 3.76 -50.60 4.39
CA LEU A 453 5.04 -51.30 4.51
C LEU A 453 5.25 -51.89 5.93
N ASN A 454 4.76 -51.20 6.95
CA ASN A 454 4.80 -51.71 8.33
C ASN A 454 3.60 -52.62 8.69
N SER A 455 2.58 -52.69 7.83
CA SER A 455 1.52 -53.66 7.96
C SER A 455 1.96 -55.00 7.40
N SER A 456 1.56 -56.11 8.03
CA SER A 456 1.82 -57.48 7.55
C SER A 456 1.16 -57.81 6.19
N ILE A 457 0.67 -56.80 5.47
CA ILE A 457 -0.01 -56.86 4.17
C ILE A 457 1.03 -56.82 3.04
N SER A 458 2.18 -56.17 3.25
CA SER A 458 3.20 -56.04 2.21
C SER A 458 4.17 -57.24 2.18
N PRO A 459 4.40 -57.88 1.01
CA PRO A 459 5.41 -58.93 0.85
C PRO A 459 6.85 -58.39 0.75
N LEU A 460 7.04 -57.06 0.77
CA LEU A 460 8.34 -56.41 0.60
C LEU A 460 9.11 -56.36 1.93
N GLN A 461 10.01 -57.32 2.14
CA GLN A 461 11.00 -57.26 3.22
C GLN A 461 12.15 -56.34 2.81
N ILE A 462 12.10 -55.07 3.21
CA ILE A 462 13.20 -54.11 3.00
C ILE A 462 14.29 -54.29 4.08
N ARG A 463 14.06 -55.17 5.08
CA ARG A 463 14.99 -55.46 6.17
C ARG A 463 15.95 -56.58 5.74
N SER A 464 17.24 -56.27 5.63
CA SER A 464 18.27 -57.29 5.43
C SER A 464 18.56 -57.99 6.75
N ASP A 465 18.44 -59.32 6.78
CA ASP A 465 18.62 -60.20 7.97
C ASP A 465 20.07 -60.32 8.48
N GLY A 466 20.98 -59.39 8.13
CA GLY A 466 22.39 -59.53 8.45
C GLY A 466 23.16 -58.22 8.63
N GLY A 467 23.50 -57.90 9.89
CA GLY A 467 24.65 -57.08 10.26
C GLY A 467 24.39 -55.60 10.52
N ASP A 468 25.05 -55.11 11.57
CA ASP A 468 25.00 -53.80 12.26
C ASP A 468 25.14 -52.50 11.42
N LYS A 469 25.05 -52.57 10.09
CA LYS A 469 25.04 -51.43 9.16
C LYS A 469 23.70 -51.23 8.43
N GLY A 470 22.68 -52.02 8.79
CA GLY A 470 21.39 -52.09 8.11
C GLY A 470 20.42 -50.92 8.38
N ASN A 471 20.64 -50.11 9.41
CA ASN A 471 19.64 -49.10 9.82
C ASN A 471 19.66 -47.84 8.94
N ASP A 472 20.84 -47.35 8.56
CA ASP A 472 20.99 -46.14 7.75
C ASP A 472 20.50 -46.36 6.31
N THR A 473 20.86 -47.51 5.71
CA THR A 473 20.43 -47.87 4.35
C THR A 473 18.91 -48.01 4.25
N TYR A 474 18.28 -48.56 5.31
CA TYR A 474 16.82 -48.66 5.41
C TYR A 474 16.17 -47.28 5.49
N LEU A 475 16.71 -46.37 6.32
CA LEU A 475 16.23 -45.01 6.46
C LEU A 475 16.33 -44.22 5.14
N TYR A 476 17.46 -44.29 4.44
CA TYR A 476 17.60 -43.64 3.13
C TYR A 476 16.65 -44.21 2.07
N GLY A 477 16.45 -45.53 2.05
CA GLY A 477 15.48 -46.16 1.15
C GLY A 477 14.05 -45.70 1.43
N LEU A 478 13.69 -45.59 2.70
CA LEU A 478 12.37 -45.20 3.13
C LEU A 478 12.08 -43.71 2.87
N LEU A 479 13.08 -42.83 3.05
CA LEU A 479 12.99 -41.42 2.65
C LEU A 479 12.89 -41.27 1.12
N THR A 480 13.61 -42.08 0.36
CA THR A 480 13.51 -42.08 -1.10
C THR A 480 12.11 -42.51 -1.57
N MET A 481 11.56 -43.57 -0.96
CA MET A 481 10.19 -44.00 -1.23
C MET A 481 9.17 -42.94 -0.82
N ALA A 482 9.37 -42.27 0.32
CA ALA A 482 8.53 -41.17 0.77
C ALA A 482 8.53 -40.01 -0.25
N PHE A 483 9.71 -39.62 -0.74
CA PHE A 483 9.83 -38.58 -1.76
C PHE A 483 9.10 -38.95 -3.05
N VAL A 484 9.29 -40.18 -3.55
CA VAL A 484 8.59 -40.67 -4.74
C VAL A 484 7.08 -40.74 -4.51
N ALA A 485 6.64 -41.22 -3.34
CA ALA A 485 5.23 -41.22 -2.94
C ALA A 485 4.62 -39.82 -2.93
N GLY A 486 5.43 -38.77 -2.70
CA GLY A 486 5.02 -37.37 -2.84
C GLY A 486 4.49 -37.00 -4.23
N PHE A 487 4.90 -37.71 -5.28
CA PHE A 487 4.38 -37.54 -6.64
C PHE A 487 3.02 -38.22 -6.86
N SER A 488 2.36 -38.74 -5.82
CA SER A 488 1.10 -39.50 -5.89
C SER A 488 0.01 -38.84 -6.75
N GLU A 489 -0.10 -37.51 -6.68
CA GLU A 489 -1.07 -36.75 -7.44
C GLU A 489 -0.87 -36.81 -8.96
N ARG A 490 0.32 -37.21 -9.42
CA ARG A 490 0.62 -37.55 -10.81
C ARG A 490 0.76 -39.05 -11.04
N LEU A 491 1.42 -39.76 -10.13
CA LEU A 491 1.64 -41.19 -10.22
C LEU A 491 0.34 -41.98 -10.27
N ILE A 492 -0.68 -41.61 -9.49
CA ILE A 492 -1.97 -42.32 -9.47
C ILE A 492 -2.70 -42.12 -10.80
N PRO A 493 -2.93 -40.89 -11.30
CA PRO A 493 -3.51 -40.72 -12.63
C PRO A 493 -2.68 -41.34 -13.76
N ASP A 494 -1.36 -41.22 -13.74
CA ASP A 494 -0.50 -41.81 -14.77
C ASP A 494 -0.54 -43.34 -14.73
N LEU A 495 -0.59 -43.95 -13.54
CA LEU A 495 -0.75 -45.39 -13.38
C LEU A 495 -2.15 -45.85 -13.79
N ILE A 496 -3.21 -45.12 -13.45
CA ILE A 496 -4.56 -45.40 -13.95
C ILE A 496 -4.58 -45.29 -15.47
N ASN A 497 -4.04 -44.23 -16.07
CA ASN A 497 -3.98 -44.06 -17.51
C ASN A 497 -3.14 -45.15 -18.19
N GLN A 498 -2.04 -45.59 -17.58
CA GLN A 498 -1.22 -46.69 -18.09
C GLN A 498 -1.93 -48.03 -17.95
N VAL A 499 -2.60 -48.28 -16.82
CA VAL A 499 -3.41 -49.48 -16.60
C VAL A 499 -4.60 -49.48 -17.53
N GLU A 500 -5.29 -48.36 -17.73
CA GLU A 500 -6.37 -48.23 -18.71
C GLU A 500 -5.84 -48.49 -20.12
N LYS A 501 -4.72 -47.89 -20.53
CA LYS A 501 -4.09 -48.18 -21.83
C LYS A 501 -3.69 -49.65 -21.94
N LYS A 502 -3.10 -50.23 -20.89
CA LYS A 502 -2.61 -51.62 -20.89
C LYS A 502 -3.75 -52.63 -20.80
N VAL A 503 -4.82 -52.34 -20.07
CA VAL A 503 -6.07 -53.11 -20.01
C VAL A 503 -6.83 -52.95 -21.32
N THR A 504 -6.79 -51.81 -21.99
CA THR A 504 -7.36 -51.65 -23.34
C THR A 504 -6.56 -52.45 -24.38
N VAL A 505 -5.24 -52.58 -24.19
CA VAL A 505 -4.34 -53.39 -25.03
C VAL A 505 -4.41 -54.89 -24.68
N GLU A 506 -4.57 -55.27 -23.41
CA GLU A 506 -4.68 -56.66 -22.92
C GLU A 506 -6.11 -57.22 -23.06
N ALA A 507 -7.15 -56.37 -22.97
CA ALA A 507 -8.52 -56.73 -23.38
C ALA A 507 -8.64 -56.88 -24.91
N SER A 508 -7.68 -56.34 -25.68
CA SER A 508 -7.50 -56.65 -27.10
C SER A 508 -6.71 -57.95 -27.34
N SER A 509 -6.00 -58.50 -26.35
CA SER A 509 -5.24 -59.78 -26.47
C SER A 509 -5.84 -60.96 -25.71
N THR A 510 -6.84 -60.74 -24.85
CA THR A 510 -7.66 -61.78 -24.21
C THR A 510 -9.11 -61.31 -24.24
N GLY A 511 -9.88 -61.84 -25.20
CA GLY A 511 -11.16 -61.29 -25.61
C GLY A 511 -12.22 -61.24 -24.51
N GLN A 512 -12.68 -60.02 -24.21
CA GLN A 512 -14.10 -59.63 -24.24
C GLN A 512 -14.21 -58.10 -24.05
N GLY A 513 -14.33 -57.39 -25.18
CA GLY A 513 -14.46 -55.93 -25.27
C GLY A 513 -13.98 -55.43 -26.64
N LEU A 514 -14.80 -55.66 -27.67
CA LEU A 514 -14.50 -55.54 -29.11
C LEU A 514 -13.81 -54.21 -29.55
N PRO A 515 -12.64 -54.24 -30.24
CA PRO A 515 -12.37 -53.28 -31.32
C PRO A 515 -13.40 -53.49 -32.44
N PRO A 516 -13.63 -52.55 -33.39
CA PRO A 516 -14.60 -52.79 -34.47
C PRO A 516 -14.21 -54.06 -35.24
N THR A 517 -14.89 -55.17 -34.95
CA THR A 517 -14.65 -56.47 -35.56
C THR A 517 -14.92 -56.32 -37.04
N ILE A 518 -13.88 -56.51 -37.86
CA ILE A 518 -14.08 -56.65 -39.30
C ILE A 518 -15.06 -57.81 -39.51
N SER A 519 -16.09 -57.58 -40.31
CA SER A 519 -17.09 -58.57 -40.64
C SER A 519 -17.25 -58.70 -42.15
N ILE A 520 -17.51 -59.92 -42.61
CA ILE A 520 -17.86 -60.22 -44.00
C ILE A 520 -19.34 -60.62 -44.02
N ALA A 521 -20.14 -59.98 -44.87
CA ALA A 521 -21.56 -60.26 -45.07
C ALA A 521 -21.85 -60.66 -46.52
N PRO A 522 -22.57 -61.76 -46.78
CA PRO A 522 -23.04 -62.74 -45.79
C PRO A 522 -21.87 -63.56 -45.20
N SER A 523 -22.02 -64.06 -43.96
CA SER A 523 -20.98 -64.89 -43.31
C SER A 523 -20.95 -66.32 -43.86
N SER A 524 -22.00 -66.75 -44.55
CA SER A 524 -22.03 -67.99 -45.31
C SER A 524 -22.94 -67.87 -46.54
N ALA A 525 -22.63 -68.63 -47.59
CA ALA A 525 -23.44 -68.71 -48.80
C ALA A 525 -23.42 -70.12 -49.40
N THR A 526 -24.51 -70.51 -50.06
CA THR A 526 -24.61 -71.78 -50.77
C THR A 526 -24.68 -71.49 -52.26
N LEU A 527 -23.75 -72.03 -53.06
CA LEU A 527 -23.63 -71.71 -54.48
C LEU A 527 -23.52 -72.97 -55.33
N ALA A 528 -24.25 -73.01 -56.44
CA ALA A 528 -24.01 -73.99 -57.50
C ALA A 528 -22.67 -73.72 -58.21
N PHE A 529 -22.15 -74.69 -58.96
CA PHE A 529 -20.94 -74.49 -59.77
C PHE A 529 -21.12 -73.32 -60.76
N ASN A 530 -20.07 -72.51 -60.93
CA ASN A 530 -20.10 -71.20 -61.62
C ASN A 530 -21.04 -70.14 -61.00
N GLY A 531 -21.65 -70.40 -59.84
CA GLY A 531 -22.44 -69.43 -59.10
C GLY A 531 -21.59 -68.26 -58.61
N ILE A 532 -22.20 -67.08 -58.57
CA ILE A 532 -21.57 -65.82 -58.19
C ILE A 532 -22.23 -65.28 -56.91
N GLN A 533 -21.42 -64.86 -55.94
CA GLN A 533 -21.89 -64.21 -54.71
C GLN A 533 -21.09 -62.94 -54.42
N GLU A 534 -21.80 -61.83 -54.19
CA GLU A 534 -21.20 -60.60 -53.67
C GLU A 534 -21.08 -60.67 -52.15
N PHE A 535 -19.94 -60.23 -51.63
CA PHE A 535 -19.65 -60.08 -50.21
C PHE A 535 -19.26 -58.64 -49.92
N SER A 536 -19.71 -58.13 -48.77
CA SER A 536 -19.36 -56.80 -48.25
C SER A 536 -18.51 -56.92 -46.99
N ILE A 537 -17.54 -56.04 -46.81
CA ILE A 537 -16.65 -55.96 -45.65
C ILE A 537 -16.94 -54.66 -44.88
N ASN A 538 -17.11 -54.74 -43.57
CA ASN A 538 -17.32 -53.57 -42.70
C ASN A 538 -16.30 -53.61 -41.55
N PRO A 539 -15.55 -52.52 -41.27
CA PRO A 539 -15.58 -51.17 -41.89
C PRO A 539 -15.04 -51.10 -43.33
N VAL A 540 -15.32 -50.02 -44.05
CA VAL A 540 -14.74 -49.77 -45.38
C VAL A 540 -13.25 -49.51 -45.23
N GLY A 541 -12.41 -50.22 -45.99
CA GLY A 541 -10.96 -50.12 -45.89
C GLY A 541 -10.22 -50.98 -46.92
N ASN A 542 -8.89 -50.96 -46.85
CA ASN A 542 -8.03 -51.80 -47.68
C ASN A 542 -7.91 -53.19 -47.06
N TYR A 543 -8.25 -54.22 -47.85
CA TYR A 543 -8.23 -55.61 -47.40
C TYR A 543 -7.52 -56.52 -48.39
N THR A 544 -6.69 -57.41 -47.86
CA THR A 544 -6.17 -58.57 -48.60
C THR A 544 -7.18 -59.71 -48.44
N ILE A 545 -7.64 -60.31 -49.55
CA ILE A 545 -8.65 -61.37 -49.52
C ILE A 545 -8.03 -62.62 -50.09
N THR A 546 -8.16 -63.73 -49.36
CA THR A 546 -7.61 -65.04 -49.71
C THR A 546 -8.70 -66.10 -49.65
N ILE A 547 -8.54 -67.16 -50.44
CA ILE A 547 -9.45 -68.31 -50.46
C ILE A 547 -8.67 -69.53 -50.02
N SER A 548 -9.30 -70.39 -49.21
CA SER A 548 -8.80 -71.71 -48.88
C SER A 548 -9.88 -72.75 -49.22
N PRO A 549 -9.59 -73.72 -50.09
CA PRO A 549 -8.32 -73.95 -50.80
C PRO A 549 -8.01 -72.90 -51.91
N PRO A 550 -6.72 -72.63 -52.24
CA PRO A 550 -6.30 -71.49 -53.07
C PRO A 550 -6.66 -71.57 -54.57
N GLU A 551 -7.24 -72.69 -55.04
CA GLU A 551 -7.71 -72.87 -56.42
C GLU A 551 -9.23 -73.09 -56.52
N SER A 552 -9.94 -72.95 -55.41
CA SER A 552 -11.35 -73.33 -55.32
C SER A 552 -12.33 -72.24 -55.77
N GLY A 553 -11.91 -71.26 -56.57
CA GLY A 553 -12.77 -70.19 -57.09
C GLY A 553 -11.98 -68.96 -57.55
N LYS A 554 -12.67 -67.93 -58.02
CA LYS A 554 -12.07 -66.64 -58.39
C LYS A 554 -12.68 -65.50 -57.58
N ILE A 555 -11.85 -64.55 -57.15
CA ILE A 555 -12.30 -63.29 -56.54
C ILE A 555 -12.06 -62.16 -57.53
N ASP A 556 -13.09 -61.36 -57.76
CA ASP A 556 -13.00 -60.07 -58.40
C ASP A 556 -13.17 -58.97 -57.35
N LYS A 557 -12.18 -58.09 -57.21
CA LYS A 557 -12.17 -57.03 -56.19
C LYS A 557 -12.59 -55.72 -56.82
N ASN A 558 -13.67 -55.11 -56.30
CA ASN A 558 -13.95 -53.71 -56.58
C ASN A 558 -13.28 -52.86 -55.49
N THR A 559 -12.10 -52.30 -55.80
CA THR A 559 -11.13 -51.78 -54.82
C THR A 559 -11.51 -50.46 -54.13
N THR A 560 -12.73 -49.95 -54.30
CA THR A 560 -13.14 -48.67 -53.69
C THR A 560 -14.32 -48.76 -52.71
N ASP A 561 -15.11 -49.84 -52.71
CA ASP A 561 -16.40 -49.85 -51.98
C ASP A 561 -16.54 -50.94 -50.90
N ALA A 562 -15.42 -51.53 -50.43
CA ALA A 562 -15.41 -52.62 -49.46
C ALA A 562 -16.31 -53.82 -49.85
N LYS A 563 -16.44 -54.06 -51.16
CA LYS A 563 -17.19 -55.17 -51.74
C LYS A 563 -16.30 -56.00 -52.65
N PHE A 564 -16.54 -57.29 -52.67
CA PHE A 564 -15.87 -58.21 -53.60
C PHE A 564 -16.83 -59.31 -54.03
N THR A 565 -16.57 -59.86 -55.21
CA THR A 565 -17.39 -60.90 -55.80
C THR A 565 -16.61 -62.19 -55.85
N TYR A 566 -17.20 -63.27 -55.36
CA TYR A 566 -16.66 -64.61 -55.44
C TYR A 566 -17.42 -65.42 -56.49
N THR A 567 -16.68 -66.08 -57.38
CA THR A 567 -17.20 -67.02 -58.37
C THR A 567 -16.77 -68.44 -58.02
N ALA A 568 -17.73 -69.33 -57.82
CA ALA A 568 -17.53 -70.75 -57.54
C ALA A 568 -16.83 -71.45 -58.74
N PRO A 569 -16.07 -72.54 -58.50
CA PRO A 569 -15.36 -73.24 -59.56
C PRO A 569 -16.34 -73.95 -60.50
N ALA A 570 -15.88 -74.22 -61.72
CA ALA A 570 -16.71 -74.87 -62.75
C ALA A 570 -16.98 -76.36 -62.47
N GLN A 571 -16.15 -77.00 -61.64
CA GLN A 571 -16.24 -78.40 -61.24
C GLN A 571 -15.77 -78.55 -59.78
N GLY A 572 -16.35 -79.52 -59.06
CA GLY A 572 -16.03 -79.83 -57.65
C GLY A 572 -16.97 -80.89 -57.11
N LYS A 573 -16.94 -81.15 -55.79
CA LYS A 573 -17.90 -82.05 -55.14
C LYS A 573 -18.97 -81.24 -54.41
N ALA A 574 -20.22 -81.66 -54.55
CA ALA A 574 -21.31 -81.08 -53.76
C ALA A 574 -21.03 -81.33 -52.27
N GLY A 575 -21.14 -80.28 -51.46
CA GLY A 575 -20.78 -80.26 -50.04
C GLY A 575 -19.38 -79.73 -49.72
N ASP A 576 -18.55 -79.45 -50.74
CA ASP A 576 -17.24 -78.82 -50.51
C ASP A 576 -17.40 -77.43 -49.89
N THR A 577 -16.59 -77.14 -48.87
CA THR A 577 -16.60 -75.87 -48.14
C THR A 577 -15.36 -75.06 -48.45
N ILE A 578 -15.59 -73.78 -48.77
CA ILE A 578 -14.56 -72.85 -49.22
C ILE A 578 -14.56 -71.68 -48.26
N THR A 579 -13.39 -71.42 -47.66
CA THR A 579 -13.24 -70.33 -46.68
C THR A 579 -12.64 -69.12 -47.36
N ILE A 580 -13.35 -68.00 -47.33
CA ILE A 580 -12.87 -66.70 -47.76
C ILE A 580 -12.38 -65.95 -46.52
N THR A 581 -11.15 -65.46 -46.54
CA THR A 581 -10.56 -64.69 -45.43
C THR A 581 -10.17 -63.30 -45.90
N ALA A 582 -10.74 -62.26 -45.30
CA ALA A 582 -10.32 -60.87 -45.48
C ALA A 582 -9.39 -60.45 -44.33
N THR A 583 -8.26 -59.82 -44.65
CA THR A 583 -7.24 -59.37 -43.69
C THR A 583 -6.98 -57.87 -43.89
N SER A 584 -7.09 -57.05 -42.84
CA SER A 584 -6.76 -55.62 -42.88
C SER A 584 -5.25 -55.38 -42.84
N ASP A 585 -4.83 -54.17 -43.18
CA ASP A 585 -3.44 -53.70 -43.01
C ASP A 585 -2.98 -53.73 -41.54
N SER A 586 -3.92 -53.67 -40.58
CA SER A 586 -3.68 -53.82 -39.14
C SER A 586 -3.59 -55.28 -38.66
N GLY A 587 -3.72 -56.25 -39.58
CA GLY A 587 -3.61 -57.69 -39.27
C GLY A 587 -4.88 -58.34 -38.72
N GLN A 588 -6.01 -57.63 -38.66
CA GLN A 588 -7.30 -58.21 -38.24
C GLN A 588 -7.91 -59.02 -39.39
N THR A 589 -8.54 -60.16 -39.07
CA THR A 589 -9.10 -61.08 -40.08
C THR A 589 -10.59 -61.35 -39.87
N ALA A 590 -11.34 -61.45 -40.97
CA ALA A 590 -12.73 -61.90 -40.99
C ALA A 590 -12.90 -63.05 -41.98
N LYS A 591 -13.85 -63.98 -41.73
CA LYS A 591 -14.06 -65.18 -42.55
C LYS A 591 -15.51 -65.31 -43.00
N ALA A 592 -15.70 -65.80 -44.22
CA ALA A 592 -16.97 -66.26 -44.75
C ALA A 592 -16.83 -67.65 -45.36
N THR A 593 -17.88 -68.46 -45.31
CA THR A 593 -17.87 -69.84 -45.82
C THR A 593 -18.83 -70.01 -46.99
N VAL A 594 -18.34 -70.51 -48.11
CA VAL A 594 -19.16 -70.91 -49.25
C VAL A 594 -19.27 -72.43 -49.28
N THR A 595 -20.49 -72.95 -49.35
CA THR A 595 -20.75 -74.39 -49.55
C THR A 595 -21.21 -74.62 -50.98
N LEU A 596 -20.53 -75.50 -51.71
CA LEU A 596 -20.89 -75.83 -53.09
C LEU A 596 -22.06 -76.82 -53.14
N THR A 597 -23.02 -76.56 -54.01
CA THR A 597 -24.12 -77.49 -54.33
C THR A 597 -24.06 -77.95 -55.78
N ALA A 598 -24.63 -79.13 -56.04
CA ALA A 598 -24.69 -79.73 -57.37
C ALA A 598 -25.47 -78.86 -58.37
#